data_AF-A0A971IES7-F1
#
_entry.id   AF-A0A971IES7-F1
#
_cell.length_a   1.000
_cell.length_b   1.000
_cell.length_c   1.000
_cell.angle_alpha   90.00
_cell.angle_beta   90.00
_cell.angle_gamma   90.00
#
_symmetry.space_group_name_H-M   'P 1'
#
loop_
_entity.id
_entity.type
_entity.pdbx_description
1 polymer ?
#
loop_
_entity_poly.entity_id
_entity_poly.type
_entity_poly.pdbx_seq_one_letter_code
_entity_poly.pdbx_strand_id
1 'polypeptide(L)'
;EVAAALTLTHFAAVTAVQRHAGELAHLYTPTGRQTVARGRDLTACRLVVGTGGALTRLPGAEAALADARARGGGERLLPPPDARVVLDRDYVFACCGALLQRFAPPAVTALLRASIRV
;
A
#
# COMPACT_ATOMS: atom_id res chain seq x y z
N GLU A 1 9.54 1.95 -24.24
CA GLU A 1 8.17 1.70 -23.73
C GLU A 1 8.15 1.06 -22.34
N VAL A 2 8.72 -0.14 -22.15
CA VAL A 2 8.73 -0.84 -20.85
C VAL A 2 9.37 -0.02 -19.72
N ALA A 3 10.52 0.63 -19.97
CA ALA A 3 11.17 1.47 -18.97
C ALA A 3 10.28 2.63 -18.50
N ALA A 4 9.54 3.28 -19.42
CA ALA A 4 8.60 4.34 -19.05
C ALA A 4 7.44 3.79 -18.21
N ALA A 5 6.92 2.60 -18.55
CA ALA A 5 5.88 1.95 -17.77
C ALA A 5 6.35 1.60 -16.34
N LEU A 6 7.59 1.13 -16.19
CA LEU A 6 8.19 0.85 -14.88
C LEU A 6 8.31 2.13 -14.04
N THR A 7 8.83 3.21 -14.63
CA THR A 7 8.92 4.51 -13.95
C THR A 7 7.56 5.03 -13.51
N LEU A 8 6.56 5.01 -14.41
CA LEU A 8 5.20 5.44 -14.06
C LEU A 8 4.57 4.57 -12.98
N THR A 9 4.80 3.26 -13.00
CA THR A 9 4.30 2.32 -11.99
C THR A 9 4.90 2.61 -10.62
N HIS A 10 6.21 2.88 -10.56
CA HIS A 10 6.89 3.28 -9.33
C HIS A 10 6.31 4.58 -8.76
N PHE A 11 6.25 5.64 -9.58
CA PHE A 11 5.67 6.92 -9.17
C PHE A 11 4.21 6.77 -8.72
N ALA A 12 3.40 5.99 -9.43
CA ALA A 12 2.02 5.75 -9.08
C ALA A 12 1.89 5.00 -7.73
N ALA A 13 2.72 3.98 -7.49
CA ALA A 13 2.72 3.22 -6.25
C ALA A 13 3.09 4.11 -5.05
N VAL A 14 4.19 4.88 -5.17
CA VAL A 14 4.63 5.82 -4.13
C VAL A 14 3.58 6.88 -3.86
N THR A 15 3.05 7.52 -4.91
CA THR A 15 2.01 8.55 -4.80
C THR A 15 0.74 8.00 -4.16
N ALA A 16 0.33 6.78 -4.52
CA ALA A 16 -0.85 6.14 -3.96
C ALA A 16 -0.73 5.94 -2.45
N VAL A 17 0.40 5.40 -1.96
CA VAL A 17 0.62 5.23 -0.52
C VAL A 17 0.67 6.57 0.19
N GLN A 18 1.42 7.54 -0.33
CA GLN A 18 1.56 8.87 0.28
C GLN A 18 0.23 9.63 0.38
N ARG A 19 -0.67 9.50 -0.61
CA ARG A 19 -1.99 10.16 -0.59
C ARG A 19 -2.97 9.56 0.42
N HIS A 20 -2.76 8.30 0.82
CA HIS A 20 -3.56 7.65 1.87
C HIS A 20 -2.96 7.80 3.26
N ALA A 21 -1.65 8.02 3.35
CA ALA A 21 -0.97 8.30 4.61
C ALA A 21 -1.27 9.71 5.08
N GLY A 22 -1.62 9.82 6.36
CA GLY A 22 -1.63 11.07 7.11
C GLY A 22 -0.21 11.57 7.38
N GLU A 23 -0.13 12.64 8.15
CA GLU A 23 1.11 13.29 8.55
C GLU A 23 1.01 13.81 9.97
N LEU A 24 2.15 13.94 10.65
CA LEU A 24 2.30 14.69 11.87
C LEU A 24 2.24 16.18 11.51
N ALA A 25 1.42 16.95 12.22
CA ALA A 25 1.35 18.39 12.09
C ALA A 25 1.83 19.02 13.40
N HIS A 26 2.59 20.10 13.27
CA HIS A 26 3.05 20.88 14.42
C HIS A 26 2.17 22.11 14.62
N LEU A 27 1.44 22.13 15.75
CA LEU A 27 0.65 23.26 16.20
C LEU A 27 1.45 24.06 17.22
N TYR A 28 1.53 25.37 17.03
CA TYR A 28 2.21 26.27 17.97
C TYR A 28 1.17 26.96 18.84
N THR A 29 1.21 26.68 20.13
CA THR A 29 0.27 27.18 21.14
C THR A 29 1.01 28.03 22.18
N PRO A 30 0.31 28.83 23.01
CA PRO A 30 0.94 29.57 24.10
C PRO A 30 1.70 28.67 25.11
N THR A 31 1.37 27.38 25.19
CA THR A 31 2.07 26.41 26.05
C THR A 31 3.21 25.67 25.33
N GLY A 32 3.48 26.00 24.06
CA GLY A 32 4.56 25.44 23.26
C GLY A 32 4.08 24.68 22.01
N ARG A 33 5.00 23.92 21.42
CA ARG A 33 4.76 23.12 20.22
C ARG A 33 4.06 21.81 20.59
N GLN A 34 2.89 21.58 20.01
CA GLN A 34 2.16 20.31 20.07
C GLN A 34 2.29 19.60 18.72
N THR A 35 2.47 18.28 18.76
CA THR A 35 2.50 17.44 17.55
C THR A 35 1.23 16.61 17.52
N VAL A 36 0.48 16.68 16.42
CA VAL A 36 -0.80 15.97 16.25
C VAL A 36 -0.78 15.17 14.96
N ALA A 37 -1.44 14.03 14.92
CA ALA A 37 -1.64 13.28 13.68
C ALA A 37 -2.81 13.86 12.89
N ARG A 38 -2.62 14.12 11.60
CA ARG A 38 -3.66 14.55 10.65
C ARG A 38 -3.78 13.52 9.53
N GLY A 39 -5.01 13.05 9.27
CA GLY A 39 -5.26 12.02 8.26
C GLY A 39 -5.20 10.59 8.82
N ARG A 40 -4.94 9.59 7.97
CA ARG A 40 -4.89 8.18 8.40
C ARG A 40 -3.49 7.77 8.83
N ASP A 41 -3.40 7.14 9.99
CA ASP A 41 -2.17 6.53 10.43
C ASP A 41 -2.00 5.13 9.80
N LEU A 42 -1.02 4.98 8.91
CA LEU A 42 -0.69 3.69 8.30
C LEU A 42 0.46 2.96 9.02
N THR A 43 0.99 3.47 10.13
CA THR A 43 2.12 2.87 10.85
C THR A 43 1.80 1.49 11.43
N ALA A 44 0.52 1.17 11.63
CA ALA A 44 0.05 -0.16 12.02
C ALA A 44 -0.12 -1.14 10.84
N CYS A 45 -0.02 -0.68 9.59
CA CYS A 45 -0.23 -1.52 8.41
C CYS A 45 0.97 -2.45 8.18
N ARG A 46 0.86 -3.71 8.63
CA ARG A 46 1.93 -4.73 8.49
C ARG A 46 1.94 -5.47 7.15
N LEU A 47 0.96 -5.23 6.28
CA LEU A 47 0.85 -5.88 4.97
C LEU A 47 0.51 -4.82 3.91
N VAL A 48 1.31 -4.79 2.85
CA VAL A 48 1.06 -3.98 1.65
C VAL A 48 0.85 -4.94 0.49
N VAL A 49 -0.34 -4.91 -0.10
CA VAL A 49 -0.70 -5.76 -1.25
C VAL A 49 -0.65 -4.94 -2.53
N GLY A 50 0.21 -5.32 -3.46
CA GLY A 50 0.24 -4.79 -4.80
C GLY A 50 -0.77 -5.50 -5.70
N THR A 51 -1.79 -4.78 -6.17
CA THR A 51 -2.74 -5.26 -7.18
C THR A 51 -2.80 -4.27 -8.35
N GLY A 52 -3.33 -4.70 -9.50
CA GLY A 52 -3.34 -3.93 -10.73
C GLY A 52 -2.44 -4.53 -11.81
N GLY A 53 -2.80 -4.33 -13.07
CA GLY A 53 -2.05 -4.88 -14.21
C GLY A 53 -0.56 -4.49 -14.20
N ALA A 54 -0.24 -3.24 -13.86
CA ALA A 54 1.14 -2.78 -13.83
C ALA A 54 1.99 -3.50 -12.76
N LEU A 55 1.49 -3.61 -11.53
CA LEU A 55 2.21 -4.25 -10.41
C LEU A 55 2.25 -5.78 -10.52
N THR A 56 1.33 -6.38 -11.27
CA THR A 56 1.25 -7.85 -11.42
C THR A 56 1.96 -8.36 -12.68
N ARG A 57 2.08 -7.53 -13.72
CA ARG A 57 2.63 -7.93 -15.03
C ARG A 57 4.03 -7.37 -15.32
N LEU A 58 4.43 -6.27 -14.70
CA LEU A 58 5.76 -5.69 -14.90
C LEU A 58 6.76 -6.23 -13.87
N PRO A 59 8.04 -6.38 -14.24
CA PRO A 59 9.10 -6.72 -13.29
C PRO A 59 9.31 -5.58 -12.27
N GLY A 60 9.92 -5.88 -11.12
CA GLY A 60 10.32 -4.85 -10.14
C GLY A 60 9.19 -4.25 -9.30
N ALA A 61 7.96 -4.74 -9.41
CA ALA A 61 6.82 -4.26 -8.62
C ALA A 61 7.03 -4.38 -7.10
N GLU A 62 7.70 -5.43 -6.63
CA GLU A 62 8.01 -5.60 -5.21
C GLU A 62 8.97 -4.51 -4.71
N ALA A 63 9.97 -4.13 -5.51
CA ALA A 63 10.87 -3.02 -5.19
C ALA A 63 10.12 -1.68 -5.18
N ALA A 64 9.25 -1.44 -6.15
CA ALA A 64 8.41 -0.24 -6.18
C ALA A 64 7.51 -0.10 -4.95
N LEU A 65 6.91 -1.20 -4.49
CA LEU A 65 6.07 -1.19 -3.28
C LEU A 65 6.90 -1.15 -2.00
N ALA A 66 8.10 -1.73 -1.99
CA ALA A 66 9.04 -1.60 -0.87
C ALA A 66 9.45 -0.13 -0.68
N ASP A 67 9.76 0.58 -1.77
CA ASP A 67 10.02 2.01 -1.73
C ASP A 67 8.78 2.82 -1.29
N ALA A 68 7.58 2.39 -1.70
CA ALA A 68 6.32 3.01 -1.27
C ALA A 68 6.04 2.82 0.24
N ARG A 69 6.53 1.74 0.86
CA ARG A 69 6.51 1.46 2.31
C ARG A 69 7.59 2.24 3.11
N ALA A 70 8.07 3.33 2.54
CA ALA A 70 9.04 4.25 3.10
C ALA A 70 10.51 3.91 2.82
N ARG A 71 11.15 4.95 2.24
CA ARG A 71 12.49 5.39 2.60
C ARG A 71 12.37 6.80 3.18
N GLY A 72 12.90 7.05 4.39
CA GLY A 72 13.37 8.38 4.81
C GLY A 72 12.34 9.46 5.21
N GLY A 73 11.64 9.26 6.33
CA GLY A 73 11.68 10.21 7.45
C GLY A 73 11.14 11.63 7.26
N GLY A 74 9.94 11.77 6.70
CA GLY A 74 9.13 13.00 6.87
C GLY A 74 8.15 12.87 8.05
N GLU A 75 7.24 13.83 8.17
CA GLU A 75 6.11 13.76 9.11
C GLU A 75 5.04 12.72 8.70
N ARG A 76 5.17 12.04 7.55
CA ARG A 76 4.15 11.11 7.04
C ARG A 76 4.03 9.83 7.87
N LEU A 77 2.79 9.42 8.13
CA LEU A 77 2.41 8.20 8.84
C LEU A 77 2.30 7.02 7.87
N LEU A 78 3.44 6.58 7.31
CA LEU A 78 3.54 5.52 6.32
C LEU A 78 3.52 4.10 6.96
N PRO A 79 3.24 3.04 6.18
CA PRO A 79 3.54 1.67 6.60
C PRO A 79 5.01 1.56 7.06
N PRO A 80 5.31 0.77 8.10
CA PRO A 80 6.65 0.66 8.62
C PRO A 80 7.56 -0.11 7.65
N PRO A 81 8.89 0.12 7.62
CA PRO A 81 9.79 -0.51 6.65
C PRO A 81 9.76 -2.05 6.66
N ASP A 82 9.42 -2.64 7.80
CA ASP A 82 9.32 -4.09 8.02
C ASP A 82 7.97 -4.69 7.63
N ALA A 83 6.99 -3.89 7.18
CA ALA A 83 5.75 -4.45 6.65
C ALA A 83 6.05 -5.42 5.51
N ARG A 84 5.21 -6.44 5.33
CA ARG A 84 5.37 -7.42 4.26
C ARG A 84 4.80 -6.88 2.95
N VAL A 85 5.53 -6.99 1.83
CA VAL A 85 4.97 -6.75 0.48
C VAL A 85 4.56 -8.09 -0.07
N VAL A 86 3.36 -8.14 -0.63
CA VAL A 86 2.91 -9.26 -1.44
C VAL A 86 2.25 -8.71 -2.69
N LEU A 87 2.22 -9.51 -3.75
CA LEU A 87 1.54 -9.17 -5.00
C LEU A 87 0.33 -10.06 -5.17
N ASP A 88 -0.74 -9.52 -5.71
CA ASP A 88 -1.90 -10.25 -6.22
C ASP A 88 -1.50 -10.98 -7.51
N ARG A 89 -0.78 -12.11 -7.37
CA ARG A 89 -0.13 -12.81 -8.50
C ARG A 89 -1.13 -13.31 -9.54
N ASP A 90 -2.36 -13.59 -9.12
CA ASP A 90 -3.41 -14.10 -10.00
C ASP A 90 -4.35 -12.97 -10.49
N TYR A 91 -4.10 -11.72 -10.08
CA TYR A 91 -4.87 -10.52 -10.41
C TYR A 91 -6.37 -10.64 -10.08
N VAL A 92 -6.69 -11.23 -8.93
CA VAL A 92 -8.05 -11.59 -8.51
C VAL A 92 -8.63 -10.69 -7.42
N PHE A 93 -7.85 -9.80 -6.79
CA PHE A 93 -8.32 -9.04 -5.63
C PHE A 93 -9.54 -8.17 -5.93
N ALA A 94 -9.55 -7.48 -7.08
CA ALA A 94 -10.69 -6.66 -7.50
C ALA A 94 -11.96 -7.51 -7.69
N CYS A 95 -11.84 -8.67 -8.34
CA CYS A 95 -12.94 -9.59 -8.56
C CYS A 95 -13.45 -10.22 -7.24
N CYS A 96 -12.56 -10.51 -6.29
CA CYS A 96 -12.92 -11.05 -4.98
C CYS A 96 -13.89 -10.13 -4.22
N GLY A 97 -13.77 -8.80 -4.38
CA GLY A 97 -14.72 -7.85 -3.82
C GLY A 97 -16.16 -8.09 -4.30
N ALA A 98 -16.34 -8.40 -5.59
CA ALA A 98 -17.65 -8.75 -6.16
C ALA A 98 -18.11 -10.15 -5.72
N LEU A 99 -17.19 -11.11 -5.62
CA LEU A 99 -17.50 -12.50 -5.23
C LEU A 99 -18.07 -12.61 -3.81
N LEU A 100 -17.73 -11.69 -2.90
CA LEU A 100 -18.29 -11.66 -1.54
C LEU A 100 -19.82 -11.49 -1.52
N GLN A 101 -20.44 -10.99 -2.59
CA GLN A 101 -21.89 -10.87 -2.69
C GLN A 101 -22.59 -12.21 -2.96
N ARG A 102 -21.85 -13.22 -3.42
CA ARG A 102 -22.43 -14.49 -3.89
C ARG A 102 -21.85 -15.72 -3.19
N PHE A 103 -20.64 -15.62 -2.65
CA PHE A 103 -19.92 -16.74 -2.05
C PHE A 103 -19.58 -16.48 -0.59
N ALA A 104 -19.44 -17.55 0.19
CA ALA A 104 -19.11 -17.45 1.60
C ALA A 104 -17.73 -16.78 1.82
N PRO A 105 -17.59 -15.85 2.79
CA PRO A 105 -16.34 -15.15 3.04
C PRO A 105 -15.09 -16.02 3.20
N PRO A 106 -15.14 -17.22 3.82
CA PRO A 106 -13.97 -18.11 3.89
C PRO A 106 -13.45 -18.55 2.53
N ALA A 107 -14.34 -18.85 1.57
CA ALA A 107 -13.95 -19.29 0.23
C ALA A 107 -13.26 -18.15 -0.55
N VAL A 108 -13.81 -16.93 -0.47
CA VAL A 108 -13.20 -15.76 -1.11
C VAL A 108 -11.86 -15.41 -0.46
N THR A 109 -11.77 -15.52 0.86
CA THR A 109 -10.52 -15.28 1.60
C THR A 109 -9.45 -16.30 1.24
N ALA A 110 -9.83 -17.58 1.04
CA ALA A 110 -8.90 -18.62 0.57
C ALA A 110 -8.35 -18.27 -0.83
N LEU A 111 -9.18 -17.74 -1.73
CA LEU A 111 -8.75 -17.29 -3.05
C LEU A 111 -7.78 -16.10 -2.98
N LEU A 112 -8.08 -15.10 -2.13
CA LEU A 112 -7.19 -13.96 -1.91
C LEU A 112 -5.81 -14.42 -1.39
N ARG A 113 -5.80 -15.29 -0.38
CA ARG A 113 -4.59 -15.87 0.21
C ARG A 113 -3.76 -16.66 -0.79
N ALA A 114 -4.41 -17.51 -1.58
CA ALA A 114 -3.77 -18.23 -2.67
C ALA A 114 -3.06 -17.28 -3.63
N SER A 115 -3.70 -16.16 -4.03
CA SER A 115 -3.11 -15.16 -4.93
C SER A 115 -1.85 -14.49 -4.37
N ILE A 116 -1.84 -14.17 -3.08
CA ILE A 116 -0.65 -13.57 -2.42
C ILE A 116 0.38 -14.59 -1.93
N ARG A 117 0.15 -15.89 -2.19
CA ARG A 117 1.03 -17.00 -1.78
C ARG A 117 1.25 -17.04 -0.26
N VAL A 118 0.16 -16.95 0.51
CA VAL A 118 0.13 -17.00 1.99
C VAL A 118 -0.93 -17.98 2.48
#